data_AF-A0A067DUE8-F1
#
_entry.id   AF-A0A067DUE8-F1
#
_cell.length_a   1.000
_cell.length_b   1.000
_cell.length_c   1.000
_cell.angle_alpha   90.00
_cell.angle_beta   90.00
_cell.angle_gamma   90.00
#
_symmetry.space_group_name_H-M   'P 1'
#
loop_
_entity.id
_entity.type
_entity.pdbx_description
1 polymer ?
#
loop_
_entity_poly.entity_id
_entity_poly.type
_entity_poly.pdbx_seq_one_letter_code
_entity_poly.pdbx_strand_id
1 'polypeptide(L)'
;MKDKGVAAGLLRMHFRDCFVRSGGLGYDVPAGRRDGRASKASEATTNLPSPAFNAKQLTQSFAAKGLTQEDMLIQFQWKPMCAVDLKRKCPKGNNNSNLVVPMNPASPSIKTTMSVTMLIFYATEGTLLQTKLCLLTQQHRIELKTIWGNKFVAAMVRMGPIGVVTGQAGEIRANCRVINSKNA
;
A
#
# COMPACT_ATOMS: atom_id res chain seq x y z
N MET A 1 26.36 -6.68 -9.83
CA MET A 1 25.93 -5.78 -8.74
C MET A 1 26.31 -6.42 -7.42
N LYS A 2 27.41 -5.96 -6.80
CA LYS A 2 27.86 -6.35 -5.44
C LYS A 2 27.40 -5.26 -4.46
N ASP A 3 26.11 -4.93 -4.46
CA ASP A 3 25.62 -3.87 -3.59
C ASP A 3 25.32 -4.47 -2.22
N LYS A 4 26.28 -4.33 -1.30
CA LYS A 4 26.11 -4.70 0.11
C LYS A 4 25.13 -3.71 0.71
N GLY A 5 23.85 -4.03 0.69
CA GLY A 5 22.79 -3.16 1.20
C GLY A 5 21.84 -3.93 2.10
N VAL A 6 21.32 -3.24 3.13
CA VAL A 6 20.20 -3.77 3.93
C VAL A 6 18.99 -3.88 3.02
N ALA A 7 18.59 -5.10 2.63
CA ALA A 7 17.45 -5.32 1.74
C ALA A 7 16.18 -4.66 2.31
N ALA A 8 15.95 -4.82 3.61
CA ALA A 8 14.82 -4.21 4.31
C ALA A 8 14.86 -2.67 4.29
N GLY A 9 16.05 -2.08 4.37
CA GLY A 9 16.23 -0.63 4.29
C GLY A 9 15.98 -0.09 2.88
N LEU A 10 16.58 -0.75 1.88
CA LEU A 10 16.45 -0.38 0.47
C LEU A 10 15.00 -0.42 0.00
N LEU A 11 14.24 -1.46 0.36
CA LEU A 11 12.81 -1.55 0.01
C LEU A 11 12.01 -0.35 0.53
N ARG A 12 12.27 0.08 1.78
CA ARG A 12 11.56 1.21 2.37
C ARG A 12 11.93 2.54 1.73
N MET A 13 13.21 2.76 1.45
CA MET A 13 13.70 3.97 0.77
C MET A 13 13.16 4.03 -0.66
N HIS A 14 13.21 2.91 -1.37
CA HIS A 14 12.69 2.80 -2.74
C HIS A 14 11.20 3.12 -2.80
N PHE A 15 10.40 2.57 -1.87
CA PHE A 15 8.97 2.92 -1.79
C PHE A 15 8.77 4.43 -1.60
N ARG A 16 9.49 5.06 -0.67
CA ARG A 16 9.40 6.51 -0.43
C ARG A 16 9.76 7.29 -1.68
N ASP A 17 10.86 6.94 -2.35
CA ASP A 17 11.31 7.65 -3.56
C ASP A 17 10.31 7.48 -4.72
N CYS A 18 9.74 6.29 -4.89
CA CYS A 18 8.65 6.05 -5.86
C CYS A 18 7.41 6.88 -5.53
N PHE A 19 7.02 6.97 -4.25
CA PHE A 19 5.88 7.77 -3.81
C PHE A 19 6.08 9.27 -4.09
N VAL A 20 7.25 9.82 -3.74
CA VAL A 20 7.60 11.22 -3.99
C VAL A 20 7.67 11.50 -5.48
N ARG A 21 8.30 10.62 -6.27
CA ARG A 21 8.35 10.73 -7.74
C ARG A 21 6.96 10.70 -8.38
N SER A 22 6.01 10.03 -7.73
CA SER A 22 4.60 9.96 -8.14
C SER A 22 3.79 11.20 -7.74
N GLY A 23 4.41 12.21 -7.12
CA GLY A 23 3.75 13.45 -6.68
C GLY A 23 3.21 13.42 -5.25
N GLY A 24 3.58 12.40 -4.47
CA GLY A 24 3.33 12.31 -3.04
C GLY A 24 4.23 13.23 -2.21
N LEU A 25 3.90 13.40 -0.93
CA LEU A 25 4.69 14.22 -0.01
C LEU A 25 5.99 13.51 0.39
N GLY A 26 7.08 14.27 0.47
CA GLY A 26 8.34 13.81 1.03
C GLY A 26 8.26 13.60 2.53
N TYR A 27 8.97 12.59 3.03
CA TYR A 27 9.09 12.33 4.46
C TYR A 27 10.37 11.57 4.79
N ASP A 28 10.78 11.67 6.05
CA ASP A 28 11.94 10.98 6.59
C ASP A 28 11.64 9.51 6.84
N VAL A 29 12.60 8.67 6.46
CA VAL A 29 12.48 7.22 6.58
C VAL A 29 13.45 6.74 7.64
N PRO A 30 12.97 6.29 8.82
CA PRO A 30 13.82 5.70 9.84
C PRO A 30 14.61 4.50 9.30
N ALA A 31 15.94 4.61 9.41
CA ALA A 31 16.94 3.61 9.03
C ALA A 31 17.24 2.65 10.19
N GLY A 32 18.26 1.80 10.04
CA GLY A 32 18.73 0.89 11.10
C GLY A 32 18.06 -0.49 11.15
N ARG A 33 17.17 -0.80 10.20
CA ARG A 33 16.69 -2.17 10.02
C ARG A 33 17.83 -3.10 9.60
N ARG A 34 17.73 -4.35 10.01
CA ARG A 34 18.56 -5.46 9.53
C ARG A 34 17.68 -6.49 8.83
N ASP A 35 18.32 -7.32 8.01
CA ASP A 35 17.64 -8.35 7.25
C ASP A 35 17.35 -9.58 8.12
N GLY A 36 16.14 -10.11 8.00
CA GLY A 36 15.75 -11.37 8.62
C GLY A 36 16.46 -12.57 7.99
N ARG A 37 16.54 -13.67 8.76
CA ARG A 37 17.21 -14.92 8.36
C ARG A 37 16.23 -16.07 8.08
N ALA A 38 14.93 -15.79 8.09
CA ALA A 38 13.87 -16.75 7.84
C ALA A 38 12.78 -16.13 6.96
N SER A 39 12.16 -16.96 6.12
CA SER A 39 10.99 -16.61 5.31
C SER A 39 10.12 -17.85 5.18
N LYS A 40 8.87 -17.76 5.64
CA LYS A 40 7.90 -18.88 5.57
C LYS A 40 6.64 -18.45 4.83
N ALA A 41 6.25 -19.24 3.83
CA ALA A 41 5.05 -18.95 3.05
C ALA A 41 3.77 -18.92 3.90
N SER A 42 3.66 -19.80 4.90
CA SER A 42 2.53 -19.86 5.83
C SER A 42 2.35 -18.60 6.68
N GLU A 43 3.45 -17.93 7.02
CA GLU A 43 3.41 -16.65 7.72
C GLU A 43 2.87 -15.55 6.80
N ALA A 44 3.21 -15.56 5.50
CA ALA A 44 2.68 -14.59 4.54
C ALA A 44 1.17 -14.75 4.32
N THR A 45 0.68 -15.99 4.12
CA THR A 45 -0.76 -16.24 3.92
C THR A 45 -1.60 -15.91 5.15
N THR A 46 -1.02 -16.03 6.35
CA THR A 46 -1.71 -15.70 7.61
C THR A 46 -1.77 -14.19 7.86
N ASN A 47 -0.72 -13.46 7.47
CA ASN A 47 -0.56 -12.05 7.86
C ASN A 47 -0.92 -11.04 6.76
N LEU A 48 -1.08 -11.48 5.49
CA LEU A 48 -1.49 -10.60 4.40
C LEU A 48 -3.01 -10.61 4.22
N PRO A 49 -3.66 -9.44 4.10
CA PRO A 49 -5.09 -9.37 3.88
C PRO A 49 -5.47 -9.93 2.51
N SER A 50 -6.44 -10.84 2.46
CA SER A 50 -6.97 -11.37 1.21
C SER A 50 -7.83 -10.32 0.49
N PRO A 51 -7.79 -10.24 -0.85
CA PRO A 51 -8.70 -9.39 -1.61
C PRO A 51 -10.18 -9.77 -1.45
N ALA A 52 -10.48 -10.97 -0.93
CA ALA A 52 -11.84 -11.43 -0.65
C ALA A 52 -12.34 -11.07 0.76
N PHE A 53 -11.51 -10.44 1.60
CA PHE A 53 -11.93 -10.06 2.95
C PHE A 53 -13.00 -8.96 2.92
N ASN A 54 -13.97 -9.09 3.83
CA ASN A 54 -14.92 -8.01 4.09
C ASN A 54 -14.29 -6.92 4.98
N ALA A 55 -14.99 -5.79 5.14
CA ALA A 55 -14.47 -4.64 5.89
C ALA A 55 -14.10 -4.98 7.34
N LYS A 56 -14.87 -5.85 8.03
CA LYS A 56 -14.60 -6.25 9.41
C LYS A 56 -13.30 -7.06 9.51
N GLN A 57 -13.11 -8.01 8.60
CA GLN A 57 -11.91 -8.84 8.53
C GLN A 57 -10.67 -8.00 8.19
N LEU A 58 -10.80 -7.02 7.29
CA LEU A 58 -9.72 -6.08 6.97
C LEU A 58 -9.34 -5.23 8.19
N THR A 59 -10.32 -4.65 8.88
CA THR A 59 -10.06 -3.87 10.09
C THR A 59 -9.34 -4.70 11.15
N GLN A 60 -9.76 -5.95 11.37
CA GLN A 60 -9.10 -6.86 12.31
C GLN A 60 -7.65 -7.18 11.90
N SER A 61 -7.41 -7.41 10.61
CA SER A 61 -6.07 -7.70 10.08
C SER A 61 -5.11 -6.52 10.26
N PHE A 62 -5.58 -5.29 10.07
CA PHE A 62 -4.78 -4.07 10.30
C PHE A 62 -4.56 -3.82 11.80
N ALA A 63 -5.59 -4.01 12.62
CA ALA A 63 -5.50 -3.89 14.08
C ALA A 63 -4.49 -4.88 14.68
N ALA A 64 -4.39 -6.10 14.15
CA ALA A 64 -3.39 -7.09 14.53
C ALA A 64 -1.93 -6.65 14.27
N LYS A 65 -1.74 -5.58 13.48
CA LYS A 65 -0.45 -4.94 13.21
C LYS A 65 -0.29 -3.58 13.89
N GLY A 66 -1.19 -3.23 14.81
CA GLY A 66 -1.20 -1.95 15.51
C GLY A 66 -1.60 -0.77 14.62
N LEU A 67 -2.30 -1.03 13.51
CA LEU A 67 -2.79 0.00 12.60
C LEU A 67 -4.28 0.25 12.83
N THR A 68 -4.69 1.51 12.71
CA THR A 68 -6.09 1.92 12.92
C THR A 68 -6.95 1.66 11.68
N GLN A 69 -8.27 1.69 11.85
CA GLN A 69 -9.20 1.64 10.72
C GLN A 69 -9.02 2.85 9.78
N GLU A 70 -8.60 4.00 10.32
CA GLU A 70 -8.27 5.17 9.52
C GLU A 70 -7.01 4.92 8.67
N ASP A 71 -5.95 4.32 9.23
CA ASP A 71 -4.74 3.93 8.47
C ASP A 71 -5.07 2.99 7.31
N MET A 72 -5.96 2.03 7.56
CA MET A 72 -6.47 1.13 6.53
C MET A 72 -7.17 1.91 5.41
N LEU A 73 -8.09 2.80 5.76
CA LEU A 73 -8.87 3.56 4.78
C LEU A 73 -7.99 4.53 3.98
N ILE A 74 -7.04 5.22 4.62
CA ILE A 74 -6.08 6.10 3.95
C ILE A 74 -5.24 5.34 2.91
N GLN A 75 -4.80 4.11 3.23
CA GLN A 75 -4.04 3.27 2.30
C GLN A 75 -4.89 2.76 1.12
N PHE A 76 -6.18 2.48 1.34
CA PHE A 76 -7.09 2.03 0.28
C PHE A 76 -7.68 3.17 -0.57
N GLN A 77 -7.64 4.43 -0.11
CA GLN A 77 -8.14 5.59 -0.87
C GLN A 77 -7.45 5.83 -2.22
N TRP A 78 -6.36 5.12 -2.51
CA TRP A 78 -5.67 5.20 -3.80
C TRP A 78 -6.31 4.35 -4.93
N LYS A 79 -7.50 3.78 -4.74
CA LYS A 79 -8.17 2.88 -5.70
C LYS A 79 -9.47 3.45 -6.31
N PRO A 80 -9.41 4.29 -7.35
CA PRO A 80 -10.60 4.74 -8.06
C PRO A 80 -10.88 3.84 -9.28
N MET A 81 -11.52 2.68 -9.10
CA MET A 81 -12.19 2.01 -10.23
C MET A 81 -13.55 1.49 -9.80
N CYS A 82 -14.59 1.97 -10.50
CA CYS A 82 -15.96 1.55 -10.26
C CYS A 82 -16.17 0.08 -10.67
N ALA A 83 -16.98 -0.64 -9.90
CA ALA A 83 -17.29 -2.05 -10.19
C ALA A 83 -17.93 -2.24 -11.58
N VAL A 84 -18.64 -1.22 -12.10
CA VAL A 84 -19.24 -1.24 -13.44
C VAL A 84 -18.17 -1.28 -14.53
N ASP A 85 -17.12 -0.46 -14.42
CA ASP A 85 -16.00 -0.46 -15.37
C ASP A 85 -15.16 -1.72 -15.25
N LEU A 86 -14.98 -2.23 -14.03
CA LEU A 86 -14.28 -3.49 -13.80
C LEU A 86 -15.03 -4.67 -14.45
N LYS A 87 -16.37 -4.72 -14.39
CA LYS A 87 -17.17 -5.75 -15.08
C LYS A 87 -16.97 -5.74 -16.60
N ARG A 88 -16.78 -4.56 -17.21
CA ARG A 88 -16.49 -4.44 -18.65
C ARG A 88 -15.08 -4.94 -19.00
N LYS A 89 -14.10 -4.64 -18.14
CA LYS A 89 -12.68 -5.01 -18.37
C LYS A 89 -12.35 -6.44 -17.94
N CYS A 90 -13.11 -7.01 -17.01
CA CYS A 90 -12.94 -8.37 -16.49
C CYS A 90 -14.23 -9.18 -16.72
N PRO A 91 -14.44 -9.72 -17.94
CA PRO A 91 -15.60 -10.57 -18.22
C PRO A 91 -15.53 -11.89 -17.44
N LYS A 92 -16.68 -12.32 -16.92
CA LYS A 92 -16.81 -13.59 -16.18
C LYS A 92 -16.48 -14.76 -17.12
N GLY A 93 -15.55 -15.64 -16.72
CA GLY A 93 -15.11 -16.77 -17.53
C GLY A 93 -13.92 -16.49 -18.45
N ASN A 94 -13.34 -15.29 -18.37
CA ASN A 94 -12.05 -15.05 -19.02
C ASN A 94 -10.97 -15.95 -18.41
N ASN A 95 -10.28 -16.71 -19.25
CA ASN A 95 -9.20 -17.62 -18.90
C ASN A 95 -7.81 -17.06 -19.22
N ASN A 96 -7.72 -15.82 -19.70
CA ASN A 96 -6.45 -15.15 -19.95
C ASN A 96 -5.76 -14.80 -18.62
N SER A 97 -4.74 -15.59 -18.26
CA SER A 97 -3.91 -15.37 -17.07
C SER A 97 -3.12 -14.06 -17.09
N ASN A 98 -3.00 -13.42 -18.26
CA ASN A 98 -2.25 -12.17 -18.45
C ASN A 98 -3.17 -10.93 -18.48
N LEU A 99 -4.48 -11.08 -18.28
CA LEU A 99 -5.38 -9.93 -18.18
C LEU A 99 -5.04 -9.13 -16.92
N VAL A 100 -4.48 -7.94 -17.11
CA VAL A 100 -4.23 -6.97 -16.04
C VAL A 100 -5.08 -5.73 -16.25
N VAL A 101 -5.70 -5.24 -15.18
CA VAL A 101 -6.42 -3.97 -15.17
C VAL A 101 -5.73 -3.04 -14.20
N PRO A 102 -5.37 -1.80 -14.63
CA PRO A 102 -4.72 -0.86 -13.73
C PRO A 102 -5.62 -0.58 -12.53
N MET A 103 -5.03 -0.69 -11.33
CA MET A 103 -5.72 -0.38 -10.07
C MET A 103 -6.18 1.09 -10.01
N ASN A 104 -5.47 1.97 -10.73
CA ASN A 104 -5.86 3.34 -10.99
C ASN A 104 -5.95 3.58 -12.51
N PRO A 105 -7.13 3.40 -13.12
CA PRO A 105 -7.31 3.60 -14.56
C PRO A 105 -7.18 5.07 -14.99
N ALA A 106 -7.34 6.03 -14.06
CA ALA A 106 -7.23 7.45 -14.36
C ALA A 106 -5.77 7.92 -14.51
N SER A 107 -4.79 7.18 -14.00
CA SER A 107 -3.37 7.54 -14.12
C SER A 107 -2.45 6.31 -14.10
N PRO A 108 -2.31 5.59 -15.23
CA PRO A 108 -1.58 4.32 -15.29
C PRO A 108 -0.04 4.44 -15.23
N SER A 109 0.55 5.60 -15.52
CA SER A 109 2.01 5.73 -15.78
C SER A 109 2.69 6.98 -15.20
N ILE A 110 2.08 7.66 -14.23
CA ILE A 110 2.56 8.85 -13.46
C ILE A 110 3.10 10.07 -14.25
N LYS A 111 2.39 11.22 -14.15
CA LYS A 111 2.87 12.59 -13.84
C LYS A 111 1.77 13.62 -14.14
N THR A 112 1.70 14.66 -13.29
CA THR A 112 0.76 15.79 -13.25
C THR A 112 -0.58 15.53 -12.57
N THR A 113 -0.89 16.43 -11.64
CA THR A 113 -2.14 16.62 -10.89
C THR A 113 -2.84 15.32 -10.52
N MET A 114 -2.56 14.84 -9.30
CA MET A 114 -3.46 14.02 -8.50
C MET A 114 -4.89 14.35 -8.92
N SER A 115 -5.49 13.51 -9.77
CA SER A 115 -6.87 13.67 -10.16
C SER A 115 -7.64 13.26 -8.93
N VAL A 116 -7.85 14.23 -8.03
CA VAL A 116 -8.70 14.14 -6.85
C VAL A 116 -10.13 14.07 -7.35
N THR A 117 -10.45 12.97 -8.02
CA THR A 117 -11.80 12.50 -8.19
C THR A 117 -11.93 11.35 -7.22
N MET A 118 -12.86 11.48 -6.27
CA MET A 118 -13.25 10.51 -5.24
C MET A 118 -12.70 10.76 -3.83
N LEU A 119 -13.24 11.79 -3.18
CA LEU A 119 -13.47 11.69 -1.73
C LEU A 119 -14.81 12.31 -1.31
N ILE A 120 -15.86 11.47 -1.31
CA ILE A 120 -16.94 11.59 -0.32
C ILE A 120 -17.18 10.19 0.21
N PHE A 121 -16.60 9.84 1.35
CA PHE A 121 -17.00 8.62 2.08
C PHE A 121 -16.87 8.72 3.61
N TYR A 122 -16.81 9.93 4.16
CA TYR A 122 -16.89 10.13 5.62
C TYR A 122 -18.06 11.02 5.99
N ALA A 123 -19.24 10.60 5.58
CA ALA A 123 -20.47 10.87 6.33
C ALA A 123 -21.52 9.89 5.83
N THR A 124 -22.16 9.23 6.78
CA THR A 124 -23.27 8.27 6.64
C THR A 124 -22.87 6.81 6.57
N GLU A 125 -23.45 6.13 7.55
CA GLU A 125 -23.27 4.76 7.95
C GLU A 125 -23.60 3.78 6.81
N GLY A 126 -23.12 2.54 6.97
CA GLY A 126 -23.26 1.51 5.97
C GLY A 126 -24.68 1.37 5.45
N THR A 127 -24.87 1.61 4.16
CA THR A 127 -25.77 0.86 3.26
C THR A 127 -25.73 1.49 1.87
N LEU A 128 -25.63 0.63 0.85
CA LEU A 128 -26.23 0.83 -0.46
C LEU A 128 -25.95 2.16 -1.21
N LEU A 129 -24.68 2.51 -1.48
CA LEU A 129 -24.37 3.64 -2.37
C LEU A 129 -23.19 3.41 -3.34
N GLN A 130 -22.98 2.16 -3.76
CA GLN A 130 -22.00 1.85 -4.82
C GLN A 130 -22.47 2.25 -6.23
N THR A 131 -23.76 2.58 -6.43
CA THR A 131 -24.31 2.80 -7.77
C THR A 131 -24.59 4.27 -8.11
N LYS A 132 -24.78 5.16 -7.13
CA LYS A 132 -25.10 6.59 -7.39
C LYS A 132 -23.92 7.56 -7.21
N LEU A 133 -22.76 7.09 -6.75
CA LEU A 133 -21.59 7.93 -6.44
C LEU A 133 -20.59 8.09 -7.60
N CYS A 134 -20.89 7.59 -8.80
CA CYS A 134 -19.98 7.72 -9.96
C CYS A 134 -20.12 9.08 -10.69
N LEU A 135 -21.16 9.88 -10.40
CA LEU A 135 -21.59 10.98 -11.29
C LEU A 135 -21.59 12.39 -10.69
N LEU A 136 -21.23 12.63 -9.42
CA LEU A 136 -21.43 13.96 -8.83
C LEU A 136 -20.24 14.53 -8.03
N THR A 137 -19.79 15.71 -8.50
CA THR A 137 -19.31 16.91 -7.77
C THR A 137 -17.82 17.31 -7.89
N GLN A 138 -17.62 18.60 -8.23
CA GLN A 138 -16.39 19.26 -8.69
C GLN A 138 -15.79 20.29 -7.70
N GLN A 139 -16.26 20.47 -6.46
CA GLN A 139 -16.08 21.79 -5.80
C GLN A 139 -15.16 21.95 -4.56
N HIS A 140 -14.24 21.07 -4.15
CA HIS A 140 -13.24 21.42 -3.09
C HIS A 140 -11.91 20.65 -3.30
N ARG A 141 -10.96 21.23 -4.05
CA ARG A 141 -9.90 20.45 -4.73
C ARG A 141 -8.46 20.56 -4.15
N ILE A 142 -8.16 21.51 -3.26
CA ILE A 142 -6.76 21.83 -2.86
C ILE A 142 -6.39 21.35 -1.45
N GLU A 143 -7.29 21.46 -0.46
CA GLU A 143 -6.99 21.12 0.94
C GLU A 143 -6.85 19.60 1.19
N LEU A 144 -7.56 18.79 0.41
CA LEU A 144 -7.61 17.34 0.55
C LEU A 144 -6.29 16.64 0.18
N LYS A 145 -5.51 17.18 -0.77
CA LYS A 145 -4.22 16.60 -1.17
C LYS A 145 -3.21 16.63 -0.03
N THR A 146 -3.13 17.76 0.67
CA THR A 146 -2.20 17.95 1.78
C THR A 146 -2.64 17.17 3.00
N ILE A 147 -3.93 17.19 3.33
CA ILE A 147 -4.48 16.44 4.47
C ILE A 147 -4.31 14.94 4.26
N TRP A 148 -4.72 14.41 3.11
CA TRP A 148 -4.52 13.00 2.79
C TRP A 148 -3.04 12.64 2.74
N GLY A 149 -2.20 13.45 2.09
CA GLY A 149 -0.77 13.23 2.01
C GLY A 149 -0.12 13.12 3.39
N ASN A 150 -0.45 14.04 4.30
CA ASN A 150 0.06 14.04 5.67
C ASN A 150 -0.39 12.78 6.43
N LYS A 151 -1.67 12.42 6.30
CA LYS A 151 -2.24 11.22 6.92
C LYS A 151 -1.62 9.93 6.35
N PHE A 152 -1.40 9.88 5.05
CA PHE A 152 -0.75 8.75 4.37
C PHE A 152 0.70 8.60 4.81
N VAL A 153 1.45 9.69 4.83
CA VAL A 153 2.82 9.71 5.37
C VAL A 153 2.84 9.22 6.82
N ALA A 154 1.94 9.71 7.67
CA ALA A 154 1.85 9.26 9.07
C ALA A 154 1.56 7.75 9.18
N ALA A 155 0.67 7.22 8.35
CA ALA A 155 0.39 5.79 8.27
C ALA A 155 1.64 4.99 7.82
N MET A 156 2.36 5.46 6.79
CA MET A 156 3.61 4.82 6.31
C MET A 156 4.74 4.88 7.34
N VAL A 157 4.78 5.93 8.18
CA VAL A 157 5.71 6.03 9.30
C VAL A 157 5.36 4.99 10.36
N ARG A 158 4.08 4.86 10.75
CA ARG A 158 3.56 3.85 11.69
C ARG A 158 3.75 2.41 11.20
N MET A 159 3.62 2.17 9.89
CA MET A 159 3.86 0.84 9.32
C MET A 159 5.33 0.44 9.33
N GLY A 160 6.24 1.41 9.31
CA GLY A 160 7.67 1.16 9.26
C GLY A 160 8.19 0.23 10.36
N PRO A 161 8.02 0.54 11.65
CA PRO A 161 8.61 -0.22 12.75
C PRO A 161 7.95 -1.58 13.01
N ILE A 162 6.96 -2.01 12.22
CA ILE A 162 6.31 -3.31 12.41
C ILE A 162 7.33 -4.44 12.20
N GLY A 163 7.56 -5.25 13.24
CA GLY A 163 8.38 -6.46 13.18
C GLY A 163 9.84 -6.24 12.81
N VAL A 164 10.38 -5.04 13.06
CA VAL A 164 11.75 -4.70 12.66
C VAL A 164 12.80 -5.44 13.50
N VAL A 165 13.84 -5.89 12.81
CA VAL A 165 15.03 -6.46 13.43
C VAL A 165 16.10 -5.37 13.49
N THR A 166 16.67 -5.12 14.67
CA THR A 166 17.67 -4.05 14.92
C THR A 166 18.84 -4.56 15.77
N GLY A 167 19.86 -3.73 15.96
CA GLY A 167 21.01 -4.04 16.81
C GLY A 167 21.86 -5.19 16.25
N GLN A 168 22.13 -6.20 17.06
CA GLN A 168 22.89 -7.41 16.66
C GLN A 168 21.99 -8.52 16.10
N ALA A 169 20.66 -8.38 16.18
CA ALA A 169 19.75 -9.36 15.61
C ALA A 169 19.72 -9.26 14.07
N GLY A 170 19.63 -10.39 13.38
CA GLY A 170 19.62 -10.44 11.91
C GLY A 170 20.99 -10.22 11.28
N GLU A 171 21.01 -9.76 10.02
CA GLU A 171 22.25 -9.54 9.27
C GLU A 171 22.14 -8.41 8.24
N ILE A 172 23.24 -8.07 7.57
CA ILE A 172 23.22 -7.23 6.36
C ILE A 172 23.53 -8.18 5.20
N ARG A 173 22.56 -8.44 4.31
CA ARG A 173 22.76 -9.41 3.24
C ARG A 173 23.55 -8.80 2.09
N ALA A 174 24.55 -9.52 1.61
CA ALA A 174 25.26 -9.12 0.39
C ALA A 174 24.42 -9.36 -0.87
N ASN A 175 23.45 -10.27 -0.80
CA ASN A 175 22.47 -10.54 -1.84
C ASN A 175 21.07 -10.63 -1.22
N CYS A 176 20.15 -9.76 -1.64
CA CYS A 176 18.80 -9.69 -1.10
C CYS A 176 17.97 -10.97 -1.30
N ARG A 177 18.40 -11.89 -2.19
CA ARG A 177 17.68 -13.13 -2.52
C ARG A 177 18.03 -14.31 -1.62
N VAL A 178 19.15 -14.26 -0.91
CA VAL A 178 19.67 -15.40 -0.14
C VAL A 178 20.24 -14.93 1.20
N ILE A 179 20.05 -15.71 2.26
CA ILE A 179 20.70 -15.45 3.56
C ILE A 179 22.22 -15.58 3.40
N ASN A 180 23.01 -14.85 4.20
CA ASN A 180 24.45 -15.07 4.12
C ASN A 180 24.77 -16.46 4.69
N SER A 181 25.70 -17.16 4.05
CA SER A 181 26.27 -18.38 4.62
C SER A 181 26.95 -18.03 5.95
N LYS A 182 26.69 -18.83 6.98
CA LYS A 182 27.59 -18.86 8.12
C LYS A 182 28.88 -19.48 7.59
N ASN A 183 29.98 -18.73 7.53
CA ASN A 183 31.27 -19.38 7.45
C ASN A 183 31.35 -20.31 8.67
N ALA A 184 31.65 -21.59 8.44
CA ALA A 184 31.95 -22.55 9.48
C ALA A 184 33.17 -22.09 10.29
#